data_AF-A0AAD9QQC4-F1
#
_entry.id   AF-A0AAD9QQC4-F1
#
_cell.length_a   1.000
_cell.length_b   1.000
_cell.length_c   1.000
_cell.angle_alpha   90.00
_cell.angle_beta   90.00
_cell.angle_gamma   90.00
#
_symmetry.space_group_name_H-M   'P 1'
#
loop_
_entity.id
_entity.type
_entity.pdbx_description
1 polymer ?
#
loop_
_entity_poly.entity_id
_entity_poly.type
_entity_poly.pdbx_seq_one_letter_code
_entity_poly.pdbx_strand_id
1 'polypeptide(L)'
;MGFDAEQIFPCLEVLSTVTAGVFVGGAFYINVVEHPARMTLSDTESCHQEWMESFDRAKVFQSRLALLSIISGAGACYCNPKKGLPFLIGGGLLATIFPYTLFILKPNSIDPIYDKEITAKKSESVIRETICKWNNYHMVRSFISLPVFVGFVTYLASNHKKFW
;
A
#
# COMPACT_ATOMS: atom_id res chain seq x y z
N MET A 1 -28.53 -21.97 -7.35
CA MET A 1 -28.48 -20.70 -6.60
C MET A 1 -27.70 -19.73 -7.46
N GLY A 2 -28.40 -18.85 -8.19
CA GLY A 2 -27.75 -17.85 -9.05
C GLY A 2 -27.14 -16.75 -8.20
N PHE A 3 -25.90 -16.36 -8.52
CA PHE A 3 -25.28 -15.18 -7.92
C PHE A 3 -26.09 -13.95 -8.33
N ASP A 4 -26.72 -13.27 -7.37
CA ASP A 4 -27.41 -12.01 -7.63
C ASP A 4 -26.38 -10.87 -7.59
N ALA A 5 -25.99 -10.40 -8.77
CA ALA A 5 -25.03 -9.32 -8.94
C ALA A 5 -25.47 -8.03 -8.24
N GLU A 6 -26.77 -7.79 -8.09
CA GLU A 6 -27.29 -6.60 -7.41
C GLU A 6 -27.08 -6.67 -5.89
N GLN A 7 -27.18 -7.87 -5.30
CA GLN A 7 -26.94 -8.07 -3.87
C GLN A 7 -25.46 -8.01 -3.50
N ILE A 8 -24.57 -8.40 -4.41
CA ILE A 8 -23.13 -8.50 -4.16
C ILE A 8 -22.43 -7.16 -4.38
N PHE A 9 -22.91 -6.33 -5.30
CA PHE A 9 -22.28 -5.05 -5.64
C PHE A 9 -21.98 -4.16 -4.42
N PRO A 10 -22.93 -3.92 -3.48
CA PRO A 10 -22.66 -3.10 -2.29
C PRO A 10 -21.53 -3.66 -1.41
N CYS A 11 -21.43 -4.99 -1.30
CA CYS A 11 -20.37 -5.63 -0.53
C CYS A 11 -19.00 -5.40 -1.17
N LEU A 12 -18.93 -5.43 -2.50
CA LEU A 12 -17.67 -5.26 -3.25
C LEU A 12 -17.15 -3.82 -3.17
N GLU A 13 -18.01 -2.82 -3.30
CA GLU A 13 -17.58 -1.41 -3.16
C GLU A 13 -17.12 -1.08 -1.74
N VAL A 14 -17.80 -1.61 -0.72
CA VAL A 14 -17.40 -1.44 0.69
C VAL A 14 -16.06 -2.13 0.93
N LEU A 15 -15.89 -3.37 0.45
CA LEU A 15 -14.64 -4.09 0.60
C LEU A 15 -13.48 -3.35 -0.09
N SER A 16 -13.70 -2.84 -1.30
CA SER A 16 -12.69 -2.08 -2.05
C SER A 16 -12.28 -0.81 -1.30
N THR A 17 -13.28 -0.11 -0.73
CA THR A 17 -13.09 1.14 0.03
C THR A 17 -12.36 0.91 1.34
N VAL A 18 -12.81 -0.05 2.15
CA VAL A 18 -12.21 -0.35 3.47
C VAL A 18 -10.77 -0.81 3.29
N THR A 19 -10.50 -1.70 2.34
CA THR A 19 -9.13 -2.20 2.11
C THR A 19 -8.19 -1.14 1.58
N ALA A 20 -8.66 -0.23 0.71
CA ALA A 20 -7.90 0.95 0.30
C ALA A 20 -7.61 1.89 1.48
N GLY A 21 -8.60 2.12 2.36
CA GLY A 21 -8.46 2.94 3.57
C GLY A 21 -7.44 2.40 4.56
N VAL A 22 -7.50 1.09 4.85
CA VAL A 22 -6.53 0.43 5.74
C VAL A 22 -5.13 0.43 5.09
N PHE A 23 -5.04 0.25 3.78
CA PHE A 23 -3.77 0.31 3.04
C PHE A 23 -3.10 1.68 3.20
N VAL A 24 -3.81 2.76 2.89
CA VAL A 24 -3.26 4.13 2.99
C VAL A 24 -2.95 4.49 4.43
N GLY A 25 -3.81 4.10 5.38
CA GLY A 25 -3.57 4.32 6.81
C GLY A 25 -2.26 3.68 7.27
N GLY A 26 -2.02 2.42 6.89
CA GLY A 26 -0.76 1.73 7.19
C GLY A 26 0.45 2.35 6.51
N ALA A 27 0.35 2.72 5.22
CA ALA A 27 1.45 3.36 4.50
C ALA A 27 1.82 4.73 5.11
N PHE A 28 0.80 5.52 5.47
CA PHE A 28 0.99 6.80 6.11
C PHE A 28 1.61 6.66 7.51
N TYR A 29 1.10 5.72 8.32
CA TYR A 29 1.67 5.39 9.63
C TYR A 29 3.15 5.02 9.54
N ILE A 30 3.53 4.16 8.58
CA ILE A 30 4.92 3.79 8.35
C ILE A 30 5.78 5.03 8.08
N ASN A 31 5.31 5.93 7.21
CA ASN A 31 6.08 7.10 6.82
C ASN A 31 6.28 8.12 7.95
N VAL A 32 5.24 8.39 8.75
CA VAL A 32 5.24 9.54 9.69
C VAL A 32 5.37 9.14 11.16
N VAL A 33 5.15 7.87 11.50
CA VAL A 33 5.22 7.38 12.89
C VAL A 33 6.33 6.34 13.04
N GLU A 34 6.22 5.22 12.33
CA GLU A 34 7.13 4.08 12.50
C GLU A 34 8.56 4.43 12.08
N HIS A 35 8.74 5.00 10.90
CA HIS A 35 10.08 5.32 10.39
C HIS A 35 10.79 6.39 11.24
N PRO A 36 10.17 7.54 11.60
CA PRO A 36 10.82 8.48 12.51
C PRO A 36 11.18 7.87 13.86
N ALA A 37 10.31 7.03 14.44
CA ALA A 37 10.59 6.34 15.69
C ALA A 37 11.80 5.40 15.57
N ARG A 38 11.86 4.57 14.52
CA ARG A 38 13.00 3.70 14.23
C ARG A 38 14.31 4.47 14.15
N MET A 39 14.31 5.62 13.49
CA MET A 39 15.54 6.41 13.27
C MET A 39 16.11 7.02 14.56
N THR A 40 15.35 7.04 15.66
CA THR A 40 15.83 7.47 16.99
C THR A 40 16.69 6.41 17.69
N LEU A 41 16.67 5.16 17.25
CA LEU A 41 17.51 4.10 17.83
C LEU A 41 18.98 4.42 17.57
N SER A 42 19.75 4.67 18.62
CA SER A 42 21.17 5.04 18.51
C SER A 42 22.00 3.93 17.87
N ASP A 43 21.70 2.69 18.22
CA ASP A 43 22.33 1.50 17.64
C ASP A 43 21.79 1.21 16.22
N THR A 44 22.70 1.10 15.26
CA THR A 44 22.36 0.87 13.85
C THR A 44 21.87 -0.56 13.60
N GLU A 45 22.36 -1.55 14.36
CA GLU A 45 21.90 -2.93 14.25
C GLU A 45 20.43 -3.06 14.67
N SER A 46 20.06 -2.49 15.82
CA SER A 46 18.67 -2.44 16.30
C SER A 46 17.74 -1.68 15.34
N CYS A 47 18.20 -0.55 14.79
CA CYS A 47 17.47 0.21 13.77
C CYS A 47 17.17 -0.62 12.51
N HIS A 48 18.18 -1.35 12.03
CA HIS A 48 18.06 -2.21 10.86
C HIS A 48 17.18 -3.44 11.12
N GLN A 49 17.34 -4.07 12.28
CA GLN A 49 16.52 -5.21 12.68
C GLN A 49 15.04 -4.82 12.76
N GLU A 50 14.72 -3.67 13.37
CA GLU A 50 13.35 -3.18 13.43
C GLU A 50 12.78 -2.93 12.02
N TRP A 51 13.55 -2.28 11.13
CA TRP A 51 13.14 -2.08 9.73
C TRP A 51 12.81 -3.39 9.03
N MET A 52 13.69 -4.39 9.12
CA MET A 52 13.52 -5.66 8.42
C MET A 52 12.30 -6.42 8.93
N GLU A 53 12.15 -6.49 10.25
CA GLU A 53 11.05 -7.15 10.93
C GLU A 53 9.70 -6.49 10.63
N SER A 54 9.62 -5.16 10.70
CA SER A 54 8.41 -4.42 10.37
C SER A 54 8.08 -4.50 8.87
N PHE A 55 9.10 -4.39 8.01
CA PHE A 55 8.97 -4.51 6.55
C PHE A 55 8.40 -5.87 6.15
N ASP A 56 8.85 -6.96 6.78
CA ASP A 56 8.38 -8.31 6.47
C ASP A 56 6.92 -8.54 6.83
N ARG A 57 6.43 -7.91 7.89
CA ARG A 57 5.02 -7.93 8.25
C ARG A 57 4.20 -7.01 7.34
N ALA A 58 4.68 -5.79 7.14
CA ALA A 58 4.01 -4.77 6.34
C ALA A 58 3.87 -5.18 4.86
N LYS A 59 4.89 -5.81 4.26
CA LYS A 59 4.84 -6.25 2.86
C LYS A 59 3.72 -7.27 2.63
N VAL A 60 3.51 -8.19 3.57
CA VAL A 60 2.43 -9.21 3.49
C VAL A 60 1.08 -8.56 3.73
N PHE A 61 0.96 -7.72 4.75
CA PHE A 61 -0.29 -7.06 5.09
C PHE A 61 -0.77 -6.12 3.97
N GLN A 62 0.09 -5.20 3.52
CA GLN A 62 -0.26 -4.23 2.47
C GLN A 62 -0.51 -4.91 1.12
N SER A 63 0.25 -5.94 0.74
CA SER A 63 -0.01 -6.65 -0.53
C SER A 63 -1.37 -7.33 -0.55
N ARG A 64 -1.80 -7.95 0.57
CA ARG A 64 -3.14 -8.54 0.69
C ARG A 64 -4.25 -7.49 0.60
N LEU A 65 -4.10 -6.36 1.28
CA LEU A 65 -5.07 -5.27 1.19
C LEU A 65 -5.19 -4.71 -0.23
N ALA A 66 -4.07 -4.50 -0.91
CA ALA A 66 -4.08 -4.06 -2.30
C ALA A 66 -4.79 -5.06 -3.21
N LEU A 67 -4.49 -6.36 -3.08
CA LEU A 67 -5.16 -7.42 -3.85
C LEU A 67 -6.67 -7.47 -3.59
N LEU A 68 -7.09 -7.37 -2.33
CA LEU A 68 -8.51 -7.34 -1.99
C LEU A 68 -9.19 -6.12 -2.62
N SER A 69 -8.57 -4.95 -2.58
CA SER A 69 -9.12 -3.74 -3.21
C SER A 69 -9.22 -3.85 -4.73
N ILE A 70 -8.19 -4.42 -5.38
CA ILE A 70 -8.15 -4.68 -6.83
C ILE A 70 -9.26 -5.64 -7.25
N ILE A 71 -9.34 -6.81 -6.61
CA ILE A 71 -10.28 -7.87 -6.98
C ILE A 71 -11.72 -7.42 -6.72
N SER A 72 -11.97 -6.78 -5.57
CA SER A 72 -13.30 -6.26 -5.26
C SER A 72 -13.72 -5.12 -6.18
N GLY A 73 -12.81 -4.21 -6.56
CA GLY A 73 -13.09 -3.15 -7.52
C GLY A 73 -13.39 -3.69 -8.93
N ALA A 74 -12.64 -4.69 -9.38
CA ALA A 74 -12.93 -5.39 -10.64
C ALA A 74 -14.29 -6.12 -10.59
N GLY A 75 -14.58 -6.79 -9.48
CA GLY A 75 -15.88 -7.42 -9.25
C GLY A 75 -17.03 -6.42 -9.24
N ALA A 76 -16.86 -5.25 -8.59
CA ALA A 76 -17.87 -4.20 -8.56
C ALA A 76 -18.19 -3.70 -9.98
N CYS A 77 -17.16 -3.48 -10.80
CA CYS A 77 -17.33 -3.12 -12.21
C CYS A 77 -17.94 -4.23 -13.05
N TYR A 78 -17.66 -5.49 -12.74
CA TYR A 78 -18.31 -6.62 -13.41
C TYR A 78 -19.81 -6.71 -13.08
N CYS A 79 -20.19 -6.55 -11.80
CA CYS A 79 -21.58 -6.59 -11.36
C CYS A 79 -22.40 -5.38 -11.81
N ASN A 80 -21.82 -4.18 -11.80
CA ASN A 80 -22.47 -2.95 -12.26
C ASN A 80 -21.44 -2.04 -12.94
N PRO A 81 -21.26 -2.10 -14.27
CA PRO A 81 -20.22 -1.34 -14.96
C PRO A 81 -20.29 0.16 -14.72
N LYS A 82 -21.50 0.74 -14.70
CA LYS A 82 -21.68 2.19 -14.52
C LYS A 82 -21.25 2.65 -13.13
N LYS A 83 -21.65 1.93 -12.08
CA LYS A 83 -21.31 2.29 -10.68
C LYS A 83 -19.96 1.75 -10.24
N GLY A 84 -19.48 0.68 -10.85
CA GLY A 84 -18.26 -0.02 -10.47
C GLY A 84 -16.99 0.51 -11.15
N LEU A 85 -17.10 1.25 -12.26
CA LEU A 85 -15.96 1.80 -12.98
C LEU A 85 -14.99 2.61 -12.09
N PRO A 86 -15.46 3.49 -11.18
CA PRO A 86 -14.59 4.15 -10.20
C PRO A 86 -13.71 3.19 -9.39
N PHE A 87 -14.28 2.10 -8.89
CA PHE A 87 -13.56 1.10 -8.09
C PHE A 87 -12.55 0.32 -8.93
N LEU A 88 -12.86 0.03 -10.20
CA LEU A 88 -11.91 -0.55 -11.14
C LEU A 88 -10.72 0.39 -11.40
N ILE A 89 -10.96 1.69 -11.59
CA ILE A 89 -9.90 2.68 -11.79
C ILE A 89 -9.01 2.77 -10.54
N GLY A 90 -9.61 2.89 -9.36
CA GLY A 90 -8.85 2.94 -8.10
C GLY A 90 -8.06 1.66 -7.82
N GLY A 91 -8.67 0.50 -8.06
CA GLY A 91 -7.98 -0.79 -8.01
C GLY A 91 -6.81 -0.86 -9.00
N GLY A 92 -7.00 -0.40 -10.24
CA GLY A 92 -5.94 -0.29 -11.24
C GLY A 92 -4.77 0.59 -10.79
N LEU A 93 -5.05 1.73 -10.15
CA LEU A 93 -4.03 2.60 -9.57
C LEU A 93 -3.27 1.89 -8.43
N LEU A 94 -3.95 1.19 -7.53
CA LEU A 94 -3.30 0.39 -6.48
C LEU A 94 -2.46 -0.76 -7.08
N ALA A 95 -2.87 -1.35 -8.19
CA ALA A 95 -2.11 -2.39 -8.87
C ALA A 95 -0.74 -1.88 -9.36
N THR A 96 -0.59 -0.58 -9.68
CA THR A 96 0.70 0.01 -10.08
C THR A 96 1.77 -0.02 -8.96
N ILE A 97 1.36 -0.21 -7.70
CA ILE A 97 2.29 -0.31 -6.57
C ILE A 97 3.18 -1.56 -6.69
N PHE A 98 2.69 -2.65 -7.27
CA PHE A 98 3.46 -3.89 -7.46
C PHE A 98 4.65 -3.69 -8.43
N PRO A 99 4.47 -3.23 -9.68
CA PRO A 99 5.60 -2.98 -10.57
C PRO A 99 6.51 -1.86 -10.04
N TYR A 100 5.97 -0.81 -9.42
CA TYR A 100 6.80 0.19 -8.74
C TYR A 100 7.69 -0.43 -7.67
N THR A 101 7.13 -1.32 -6.84
CA THR A 101 7.90 -2.00 -5.80
C THR A 101 8.98 -2.89 -6.40
N LEU A 102 8.63 -3.68 -7.42
CA LEU A 102 9.55 -4.64 -8.03
C LEU A 102 10.72 -3.97 -8.76
N PHE A 103 10.43 -2.94 -9.57
CA PHE A 103 11.42 -2.35 -10.47
C PHE A 103 12.13 -1.13 -9.89
N ILE A 104 11.52 -0.42 -8.93
CA ILE A 104 12.05 0.84 -8.40
C ILE A 104 12.43 0.67 -6.93
N LEU A 105 11.48 0.41 -6.05
CA LEU A 105 11.73 0.43 -4.60
C LEU A 105 12.71 -0.68 -4.19
N LYS A 106 12.46 -1.92 -4.63
CA LYS A 106 13.24 -3.11 -4.26
C LYS A 106 14.72 -3.00 -4.61
N PRO A 107 15.13 -2.82 -5.88
CA PRO A 107 16.54 -2.78 -6.23
C PRO A 107 17.27 -1.56 -5.65
N ASN A 108 16.57 -0.43 -5.46
CA ASN A 108 17.21 0.81 -5.03
C ASN A 108 17.33 0.97 -3.52
N SER A 109 16.58 0.21 -2.72
CA SER A 109 16.49 0.44 -1.27
C SER A 109 16.19 -0.79 -0.39
N ILE A 110 15.60 -1.87 -0.91
CA ILE A 110 15.41 -3.11 -0.12
C ILE A 110 16.62 -4.02 -0.27
N ASP A 111 16.92 -4.44 -1.50
CA ASP A 111 17.98 -5.41 -1.79
C ASP A 111 19.35 -5.04 -1.20
N PRO A 112 19.76 -3.75 -1.15
CA PRO A 112 21.03 -3.39 -0.55
C PRO A 112 21.13 -3.68 0.95
N ILE A 113 20.01 -3.78 1.68
CA ILE A 113 19.99 -3.94 3.14
C ILE A 113 19.09 -5.08 3.61
N TYR A 114 18.47 -5.88 2.74
CA TYR A 114 17.57 -6.94 3.19
C TYR A 114 18.30 -8.18 3.72
N ASP A 115 19.49 -8.45 3.20
CA ASP A 115 20.30 -9.61 3.59
C ASP A 115 21.29 -9.23 4.70
N LYS A 116 21.37 -10.05 5.75
CA LYS A 116 22.24 -9.79 6.91
C LYS A 116 23.73 -9.87 6.55
N GLU A 117 24.14 -10.77 5.66
CA GLU A 117 25.53 -10.91 5.23
C GLU A 117 25.96 -9.75 4.34
N ILE A 118 25.06 -9.24 3.48
CA ILE A 118 25.28 -8.03 2.70
C ILE A 118 25.39 -6.83 3.63
N THR A 119 24.50 -6.73 4.61
CA THR A 119 24.44 -5.60 5.55
C THR A 119 25.66 -5.55 6.46
N ALA A 120 26.15 -6.70 6.94
CA ALA A 120 27.35 -6.80 7.79
C ALA A 120 28.63 -6.28 7.12
N LYS A 121 28.64 -6.14 5.79
CA LYS A 121 29.77 -5.61 5.01
C LYS A 121 29.69 -4.11 4.75
N LYS A 122 28.66 -3.42 5.28
CA LYS A 122 28.41 -1.98 5.06
C LYS A 122 28.74 -1.16 6.29
N SER A 123 29.13 0.10 6.09
CA SER A 123 29.22 1.06 7.19
C SER A 123 27.85 1.42 7.72
N GLU A 124 27.79 1.82 8.99
CA GLU A 124 26.54 2.25 9.63
C GLU A 124 25.84 3.39 8.87
N SER A 125 26.61 4.37 8.38
CA SER A 125 26.08 5.49 7.60
C SER A 125 25.31 5.02 6.37
N VAL A 126 25.87 4.06 5.61
CA VAL A 126 25.24 3.52 4.40
C VAL A 126 23.94 2.79 4.73
N ILE A 127 23.89 2.05 5.84
CA ILE A 127 22.68 1.35 6.28
C ILE A 127 21.58 2.37 6.60
N ARG A 128 21.89 3.36 7.45
CA ARG A 128 20.93 4.39 7.87
C ARG A 128 20.43 5.23 6.69
N GLU A 129 21.31 5.65 5.81
CA GLU A 129 20.96 6.37 4.57
C GLU A 129 20.06 5.52 3.67
N THR A 130 20.32 4.23 3.55
CA THR A 130 19.49 3.32 2.74
C THR A 130 18.10 3.11 3.36
N ILE A 131 17.99 3.05 4.69
CA ILE A 131 16.68 2.99 5.39
C ILE A 131 15.90 4.29 5.18
N CYS A 132 16.54 5.46 5.24
CA CYS A 132 15.92 6.75 4.90
C CYS A 132 15.47 6.78 3.44
N LYS A 133 16.33 6.31 2.53
CA LYS A 133 16.00 6.18 1.11
C LYS A 133 14.77 5.29 0.93
N TRP A 134 14.73 4.12 1.56
CA TRP A 134 13.57 3.23 1.54
C TRP A 134 12.27 3.95 1.95
N ASN A 135 12.30 4.77 3.00
CA ASN A 135 11.11 5.50 3.44
C ASN A 135 10.62 6.50 2.37
N ASN A 136 11.55 7.22 1.73
CA ASN A 136 11.22 8.14 0.64
C ASN A 136 10.58 7.43 -0.56
N TYR A 137 11.10 6.25 -0.97
CA TYR A 137 10.45 5.44 -2.00
C TYR A 137 9.09 4.89 -1.50
N HIS A 138 8.97 4.52 -0.23
CA HIS A 138 7.71 4.04 0.33
C HIS A 138 6.60 5.09 0.27
N MET A 139 6.91 6.39 0.38
CA MET A 139 5.92 7.48 0.31
C MET A 139 5.07 7.46 -0.95
N VAL A 140 5.58 6.93 -2.07
CA VAL A 140 4.80 6.78 -3.31
C VAL A 140 3.52 5.98 -3.09
N ARG A 141 3.54 4.98 -2.19
CA ARG A 141 2.35 4.20 -1.82
C ARG A 141 1.28 5.09 -1.21
N SER A 142 1.66 5.99 -0.31
CA SER A 142 0.77 6.96 0.34
C SER A 142 0.21 7.95 -0.68
N PHE A 143 1.04 8.47 -1.59
CA PHE A 143 0.62 9.40 -2.64
C PHE A 143 -0.36 8.78 -3.66
N ILE A 144 -0.22 7.49 -3.97
CA ILE A 144 -1.15 6.79 -4.87
C ILE A 144 -2.44 6.43 -4.13
N SER A 145 -2.33 5.85 -2.94
CA SER A 145 -3.48 5.25 -2.24
C SER A 145 -4.39 6.27 -1.57
N LEU A 146 -3.87 7.44 -1.16
CA LEU A 146 -4.69 8.48 -0.54
C LEU A 146 -5.75 9.05 -1.50
N PRO A 147 -5.41 9.51 -2.72
CA PRO A 147 -6.42 9.94 -3.69
C PRO A 147 -7.42 8.85 -4.04
N VAL A 148 -6.98 7.58 -4.13
CA VAL A 148 -7.88 6.44 -4.39
C VAL A 148 -8.91 6.31 -3.26
N PHE A 149 -8.46 6.28 -2.00
CA PHE A 149 -9.36 6.14 -0.86
C PHE A 149 -10.31 7.34 -0.74
N VAL A 150 -9.81 8.57 -0.87
CA VAL A 150 -10.64 9.78 -0.88
C VAL A 150 -11.68 9.72 -2.00
N GLY A 151 -11.28 9.32 -3.21
CA GLY A 151 -12.18 9.16 -4.34
C GLY A 151 -13.28 8.12 -4.10
N PHE A 152 -12.96 6.99 -3.47
CA PHE A 152 -13.96 5.98 -3.10
C PHE A 152 -14.95 6.52 -2.07
N VAL A 153 -14.46 7.18 -1.02
CA VAL A 153 -15.31 7.75 0.04
C VAL A 153 -16.22 8.85 -0.51
N THR A 154 -15.69 9.78 -1.33
CA THR A 154 -16.51 10.85 -1.92
C THR A 154 -17.54 10.30 -2.89
N TYR A 155 -17.18 9.29 -3.68
CA TYR A 155 -18.09 8.65 -4.61
C TYR A 155 -19.26 7.97 -3.88
N LEU A 156 -18.97 7.20 -2.82
CA LEU A 156 -19.99 6.58 -1.97
C LEU A 156 -20.85 7.64 -1.25
N ALA A 157 -20.24 8.66 -0.64
CA ALA A 157 -20.95 9.74 0.04
C ALA A 157 -21.87 10.53 -0.89
N SER A 158 -21.55 10.57 -2.20
CA SER A 158 -22.39 11.21 -3.21
C SER A 158 -23.57 10.34 -3.69
N ASN A 159 -23.75 9.13 -3.16
CA ASN A 159 -24.65 8.09 -3.71
C ASN A 159 -24.36 7.83 -5.20
N HIS A 160 -23.08 7.64 -5.54
CA HIS A 160 -22.61 7.34 -6.90
C HIS A 160 -22.85 8.45 -7.94
N LYS A 161 -23.11 9.70 -7.51
CA LYS A 161 -23.44 10.83 -8.39
C LYS A 161 -22.24 11.62 -8.88
N LYS A 162 -21.12 11.63 -8.13
CA LYS A 162 -19.92 12.41 -8.46
C LYS A 162 -18.69 11.53 -8.38
N PHE A 163 -18.09 11.27 -9.54
CA PHE A 163 -16.75 10.69 -9.63
C PHE A 163 -15.84 11.81 -10.16
N TRP A 164 -14.98 12.31 -9.28
CA TRP A 164 -14.18 13.56 -9.39
C TRP A 164 -14.99 14.84 -9.09
#